data_AF-A0A3D4LJM1-F1
#
_entry.id   AF-A0A3D4LJM1-F1
#
_cell.length_a   1.000
_cell.length_b   1.000
_cell.length_c   1.000
_cell.angle_alpha   90.00
_cell.angle_beta   90.00
_cell.angle_gamma   90.00
#
_symmetry.space_group_name_H-M   'P 1'
#
loop_
_entity.id
_entity.type
_entity.pdbx_description
1 polymer ?
#
loop_
_entity_poly.entity_id
_entity_poly.type
_entity_poly.pdbx_seq_one_letter_code
_entity_poly.pdbx_strand_id
1 'polypeptide(L)'
;TEEERADSELENPLKKAEKAADKLEKAQEKIPKEKYIRKERTFDADTGKAKVRLYFEEADKPKPPSKLSRAVKTIPQRELLNKIHKEIREGEQDNVGVEAAHKTEQGVEFGARRIHSAYRSHKLKPYGHLAKAENQTVKAEVNYLYKKSLRDNPKVSTNPISRWQQKQTIKKEYLANRYGKGAKTAHQTAKNTKTAVNKTASATEKITQFIVRNKKGILIALGIGVALMFLISAVSSCSIMLEGGFQSIVGTSYTSEDEDIVAVDEDYTLLEQSLQERIDSIESEYPGYDEYQYHLDEIGHNPFTLASYLTAKLQVYKKSEVQAELRALFDQQYSLTTHEEVQVRYRTETRTDTWT
;
A
#
# COMPACT_ATOMS: atom_id res chain seq x y z
N THR A 1 12.95 -38.56 -3.75
CA THR A 1 13.66 -39.79 -4.20
C THR A 1 12.77 -41.01 -4.02
N GLU A 2 13.12 -42.17 -4.60
CA GLU A 2 12.33 -43.41 -4.40
C GLU A 2 12.26 -43.81 -2.91
N GLU A 3 13.32 -43.54 -2.14
CA GLU A 3 13.36 -43.71 -0.68
C GLU A 3 12.36 -42.82 0.07
N GLU A 4 12.14 -41.57 -0.37
CA GLU A 4 11.13 -40.67 0.22
C GLU A 4 9.69 -41.05 -0.17
N ARG A 5 9.53 -41.89 -1.19
CA ARG A 5 8.23 -42.37 -1.71
C ARG A 5 7.77 -43.65 -1.01
N ALA A 6 8.67 -44.35 -0.31
CA ALA A 6 8.39 -45.55 0.49
C ALA A 6 7.94 -45.24 1.94
N ASP A 7 8.14 -44.00 2.41
CA ASP A 7 7.77 -43.53 3.75
C ASP A 7 6.27 -43.16 3.82
N SER A 8 5.47 -43.93 4.56
CA SER A 8 4.00 -43.75 4.66
C SER A 8 3.58 -42.34 5.13
N GLU A 9 4.38 -41.69 5.99
CA GLU A 9 4.07 -40.36 6.53
C GLU A 9 4.32 -39.21 5.54
N LEU A 10 5.24 -39.39 4.58
CA LEU A 10 5.62 -38.42 3.57
C LEU A 10 5.00 -38.68 2.19
N GLU A 11 4.49 -39.89 1.96
CA GLU A 11 3.81 -40.26 0.71
C GLU A 11 2.57 -39.38 0.45
N ASN A 12 1.73 -39.19 1.47
CA ASN A 12 0.52 -38.36 1.37
C ASN A 12 0.80 -36.87 1.06
N PRO A 13 1.72 -36.17 1.75
CA PRO A 13 2.06 -34.79 1.40
C PRO A 13 2.79 -34.68 0.06
N LEU A 14 3.61 -35.67 -0.32
CA LEU A 14 4.27 -35.71 -1.63
C LEU A 14 3.25 -35.83 -2.76
N LYS A 15 2.30 -36.77 -2.67
CA LYS A 15 1.18 -36.92 -3.62
C LYS A 15 0.35 -35.63 -3.76
N LYS A 16 0.21 -34.85 -2.68
CA LYS A 16 -0.48 -33.55 -2.71
C LYS A 16 0.33 -32.48 -3.42
N ALA A 17 1.66 -32.49 -3.29
CA ALA A 17 2.55 -31.58 -4.00
C ALA A 17 2.57 -31.91 -5.50
N GLU A 18 2.69 -33.18 -5.87
CA GLU A 18 2.63 -33.65 -7.27
C GLU A 18 1.30 -33.26 -7.93
N LYS A 19 0.16 -33.57 -7.31
CA LYS A 19 -1.16 -33.15 -7.83
C LYS A 19 -1.33 -31.64 -7.95
N ALA A 20 -0.63 -30.86 -7.12
CA ALA A 20 -0.66 -29.41 -7.22
C ALA A 20 0.19 -28.94 -8.41
N ALA A 21 1.36 -29.55 -8.63
CA ALA A 21 2.21 -29.29 -9.78
C ALA A 21 1.48 -29.58 -11.10
N ASP A 22 0.79 -30.73 -11.21
CA ASP A 22 -0.02 -31.08 -12.40
C ASP A 22 -1.11 -30.03 -12.68
N LYS A 23 -1.72 -29.46 -11.63
CA LYS A 23 -2.73 -28.40 -11.76
C LYS A 23 -2.11 -27.08 -12.21
N LEU A 24 -0.87 -26.80 -11.82
CA LEU A 24 -0.14 -25.62 -12.24
C LEU A 24 0.21 -25.70 -13.72
N GLU A 25 0.71 -26.85 -14.18
CA GLU A 25 1.02 -27.09 -15.59
C GLU A 25 -0.25 -26.93 -16.46
N LYS A 26 -1.35 -27.59 -16.07
CA LYS A 26 -2.66 -27.43 -16.75
C LYS A 26 -3.20 -26.00 -16.72
N ALA A 27 -2.83 -25.19 -15.71
CA ALA A 27 -3.22 -23.79 -15.64
C ALA A 27 -2.33 -22.91 -16.52
N GLN A 28 -1.05 -23.27 -16.68
CA GLN A 28 -0.10 -22.61 -17.56
C GLN A 28 -0.44 -22.82 -19.03
N GLU A 29 -0.84 -24.03 -19.43
CA GLU A 29 -1.31 -24.32 -20.79
C GLU A 29 -2.55 -23.51 -21.20
N LYS A 30 -3.36 -23.08 -20.22
CA LYS A 30 -4.58 -22.27 -20.45
C LYS A 30 -4.29 -20.78 -20.61
N ILE A 31 -3.04 -20.34 -20.46
CA ILE A 31 -2.67 -18.95 -20.75
C ILE A 31 -2.72 -18.73 -22.27
N PRO A 32 -3.34 -17.64 -22.75
CA PRO A 32 -3.28 -17.30 -24.16
C PRO A 32 -1.83 -17.06 -24.60
N LYS A 33 -1.42 -17.67 -25.73
CA LYS A 33 -0.10 -17.45 -26.33
C LYS A 33 -0.13 -16.30 -27.33
N GLU A 34 0.96 -15.55 -27.40
CA GLU A 34 1.16 -14.46 -28.36
C GLU A 34 2.31 -14.82 -29.31
N LYS A 35 2.10 -14.63 -30.61
CA LYS A 35 3.09 -14.89 -31.66
C LYS A 35 3.94 -13.65 -31.87
N TYR A 36 5.25 -13.76 -31.62
CA TYR A 36 6.22 -12.71 -31.93
C TYR A 36 7.05 -13.11 -33.14
N ILE A 37 7.35 -12.13 -33.98
CA ILE A 37 8.26 -12.30 -35.11
C ILE A 37 9.69 -12.15 -34.61
N ARG A 38 10.48 -13.22 -34.70
CA ARG A 38 11.94 -13.16 -34.48
C ARG A 38 12.67 -13.19 -35.80
N LYS A 39 13.82 -12.51 -35.81
CA LYS A 39 14.74 -12.48 -36.95
C LYS A 39 15.95 -13.34 -36.60
N GLU A 40 16.17 -14.42 -37.35
CA GLU A 40 17.41 -15.17 -37.31
C GLU A 40 18.26 -14.78 -38.52
N ARG A 41 19.50 -14.38 -38.27
CA ARG A 41 20.44 -14.06 -39.33
C ARG A 41 21.32 -15.28 -39.55
N THR A 42 21.04 -16.01 -40.62
CA THR A 42 21.88 -17.12 -41.08
C THR A 42 22.75 -16.63 -42.24
N PHE A 43 23.94 -17.20 -42.40
CA PHE A 43 24.83 -16.89 -43.52
C PHE A 43 24.87 -18.10 -44.45
N ASP A 44 24.63 -17.88 -45.74
CA ASP A 44 24.73 -18.94 -46.73
C ASP A 44 26.20 -19.24 -46.99
N ALA A 45 26.62 -20.49 -46.79
CA ALA A 45 28.02 -20.89 -46.90
C ALA A 45 28.61 -20.67 -48.31
N ASP A 46 27.78 -20.78 -49.35
CA ASP A 46 28.23 -20.69 -50.75
C ASP A 46 28.32 -19.26 -51.29
N THR A 47 27.54 -18.32 -50.76
CA THR A 47 27.47 -16.95 -51.29
C THR A 47 27.96 -15.88 -50.31
N GLY A 48 28.24 -16.23 -49.05
CA GLY A 48 28.70 -15.30 -48.01
C GLY A 48 27.69 -14.21 -47.64
N LYS A 49 26.50 -14.21 -48.25
CA LYS A 49 25.46 -13.22 -48.04
C LYS A 49 24.64 -13.59 -46.82
N ALA A 50 24.41 -12.60 -45.95
CA ALA A 50 23.52 -12.76 -44.82
C ALA A 50 22.07 -12.91 -45.30
N LYS A 51 21.43 -14.02 -44.96
CA LYS A 51 19.98 -14.23 -45.10
C LYS A 51 19.33 -14.03 -43.74
N VAL A 52 18.32 -13.15 -43.70
CA VAL A 52 17.50 -12.95 -42.50
C VAL A 52 16.23 -13.76 -42.67
N ARG A 53 16.05 -14.83 -41.89
CA ARG A 53 14.81 -15.59 -41.83
C ARG A 53 13.94 -15.04 -40.71
N LEU A 54 12.68 -14.78 -41.03
CA LEU A 54 11.67 -14.43 -40.03
C LEU A 54 10.93 -15.70 -39.66
N TYR A 55 10.83 -16.00 -38.37
CA TYR A 55 9.96 -17.07 -37.88
C TYR A 55 9.09 -16.54 -36.74
N PHE A 56 7.91 -17.13 -36.60
CA PHE A 56 6.97 -16.83 -35.53
C PHE A 56 7.27 -17.75 -34.36
N GLU A 57 7.55 -17.17 -33.20
CA GLU A 57 7.75 -17.89 -31.96
C GLU A 57 6.55 -17.59 -31.04
N GLU A 58 6.04 -18.62 -30.37
CA GLU A 58 4.88 -18.51 -29.48
C GLU A 58 5.36 -18.41 -28.03
N ALA A 59 5.04 -17.32 -27.34
CA ALA A 59 5.28 -17.17 -25.90
C ALA A 59 3.96 -16.91 -25.17
N ASP A 60 3.94 -17.24 -23.88
CA ASP A 60 2.82 -16.92 -23.02
C ASP A 60 2.60 -15.40 -22.98
N LYS A 61 1.36 -14.99 -23.29
CA LYS A 61 1.02 -13.58 -23.29
C LYS A 61 1.18 -13.02 -21.87
N PRO A 62 1.99 -11.97 -21.66
CA PRO A 62 2.13 -11.39 -20.34
C PRO A 62 0.78 -10.89 -19.84
N LYS A 63 0.56 -11.01 -18.52
CA LYS A 63 -0.65 -10.49 -17.88
C LYS A 63 -0.82 -9.02 -18.27
N PRO A 64 -2.00 -8.61 -18.79
CA PRO A 64 -2.21 -7.22 -19.17
C PRO A 64 -1.99 -6.32 -17.94
N PRO A 65 -1.22 -5.23 -18.08
CA PRO A 65 -0.86 -4.39 -16.95
C PRO A 65 -2.11 -3.89 -16.25
N SER A 66 -2.15 -4.00 -14.92
CA SER A 66 -3.21 -3.37 -14.15
C SER A 66 -3.05 -1.85 -14.28
N LYS A 67 -4.17 -1.09 -14.27
CA LYS A 67 -4.11 0.38 -14.20
C LYS A 67 -3.24 0.84 -13.02
N LEU A 68 -3.19 0.04 -11.94
CA LEU A 68 -2.28 0.19 -10.81
C LEU A 68 -0.81 0.06 -11.21
N SER A 69 -0.39 -0.91 -12.03
CA SER A 69 1.02 -1.06 -12.44
C SER A 69 1.58 0.16 -13.20
N ARG A 70 0.72 0.91 -13.90
CA ARG A 70 1.08 2.20 -14.53
C ARG A 70 1.13 3.32 -13.50
N ALA A 71 0.26 3.28 -12.51
CA ALA A 71 0.12 4.27 -11.44
C ALA A 71 1.17 4.10 -10.31
N VAL A 72 1.69 2.89 -10.07
CA VAL A 72 2.75 2.59 -9.08
C VAL A 72 4.05 3.34 -9.39
N LYS A 73 4.29 3.73 -10.65
CA LYS A 73 5.45 4.56 -11.02
C LYS A 73 5.27 6.03 -10.68
N THR A 74 4.07 6.49 -10.34
CA THR A 74 3.73 7.92 -10.25
C THR A 74 2.91 8.26 -9.00
N ILE A 75 2.67 7.32 -8.09
CA ILE A 75 1.79 7.51 -6.94
C ILE A 75 2.56 7.24 -5.64
N PRO A 76 2.50 8.14 -4.64
CA PRO A 76 3.08 7.92 -3.33
C PRO A 76 2.48 6.66 -2.67
N GLN A 77 3.31 5.88 -1.95
CA GLN A 77 2.96 4.54 -1.41
C GLN A 77 1.64 4.49 -0.61
N ARG A 78 1.24 5.61 0.02
CA ARG A 78 0.02 5.75 0.83
C ARG A 78 -1.27 5.67 -0.01
N GLU A 79 -1.30 6.30 -1.19
CA GLU A 79 -2.44 6.25 -2.12
C GLU A 79 -2.58 4.88 -2.80
N LEU A 80 -1.47 4.19 -3.00
CA LEU A 80 -1.47 2.82 -3.53
C LEU A 80 -2.17 1.85 -2.58
N LEU A 81 -1.90 1.96 -1.28
CA LEU A 81 -2.56 1.16 -0.25
C LEU A 81 -4.06 1.46 -0.18
N ASN A 82 -4.47 2.73 -0.26
CA ASN A 82 -5.88 3.12 -0.25
C ASN A 82 -6.64 2.60 -1.49
N LYS A 83 -6.02 2.65 -2.68
CA LYS A 83 -6.63 2.07 -3.91
C LYS A 83 -6.70 0.55 -3.87
N ILE A 84 -5.68 -0.11 -3.32
CA ILE A 84 -5.71 -1.57 -3.14
C ILE A 84 -6.83 -1.98 -2.18
N HIS A 85 -6.99 -1.29 -1.03
CA HIS A 85 -8.08 -1.56 -0.10
C HIS A 85 -9.46 -1.26 -0.70
N LYS A 86 -9.59 -0.16 -1.46
CA LYS A 86 -10.83 0.19 -2.16
C LYS A 86 -11.24 -0.90 -3.16
N GLU A 87 -10.30 -1.43 -3.95
CA GLU A 87 -10.60 -2.44 -4.97
C GLU A 87 -10.74 -3.86 -4.37
N ILE A 88 -10.13 -4.14 -3.21
CA ILE A 88 -10.43 -5.35 -2.39
C ILE A 88 -11.86 -5.25 -1.84
N ARG A 89 -12.28 -4.08 -1.36
CA ARG A 89 -13.65 -3.83 -0.90
C ARG A 89 -14.68 -3.92 -2.04
N GLU A 90 -14.36 -3.39 -3.22
CA GLU A 90 -15.18 -3.53 -4.44
C GLU A 90 -15.21 -4.99 -4.97
N GLY A 91 -14.18 -5.79 -4.69
CA GLY A 91 -14.11 -7.21 -5.03
C GLY A 91 -14.78 -8.16 -4.04
N GLU A 92 -15.05 -7.71 -2.81
CA GLU A 92 -15.73 -8.47 -1.75
C GLU A 92 -17.21 -8.09 -1.58
N GLN A 93 -17.65 -6.92 -2.06
CA GLN A 93 -19.06 -6.54 -2.10
C GLN A 93 -19.74 -6.97 -3.41
N ASP A 94 -19.78 -8.29 -3.64
CA ASP A 94 -20.64 -8.91 -4.65
C ASP A 94 -22.01 -9.27 -4.05
N ASN A 95 -22.61 -8.29 -3.35
CA ASN A 95 -24.03 -8.27 -3.00
C ASN A 95 -24.64 -6.99 -3.59
N VAL A 96 -24.60 -6.91 -4.92
CA VAL A 96 -25.51 -6.07 -5.71
C VAL A 96 -26.91 -6.66 -5.60
N GLY A 97 -27.51 -6.52 -4.43
CA GLY A 97 -28.88 -6.87 -4.13
C GLY A 97 -29.55 -5.63 -3.54
N VAL A 98 -30.47 -5.05 -4.32
CA VAL A 98 -31.42 -4.00 -3.91
C VAL A 98 -30.87 -2.57 -3.88
N GLU A 99 -30.63 -1.98 -5.05
CA GLU A 99 -30.74 -0.50 -5.22
C GLU A 99 -30.95 -0.09 -6.70
N ALA A 100 -31.59 -0.96 -7.49
CA ALA A 100 -31.80 -0.76 -8.93
C ALA A 100 -33.27 -0.46 -9.27
N ALA A 101 -33.92 0.37 -8.46
CA ALA A 101 -35.19 0.98 -8.82
C ALA A 101 -35.05 2.48 -8.59
N HIS A 102 -35.20 3.27 -9.66
CA HIS A 102 -35.17 4.74 -9.71
C HIS A 102 -33.83 5.47 -9.88
N LYS A 103 -33.09 5.21 -10.96
CA LYS A 103 -32.28 6.27 -11.64
C LYS A 103 -32.22 6.01 -13.14
N THR A 104 -33.10 6.65 -13.91
CA THR A 104 -33.26 6.44 -15.36
C THR A 104 -32.29 7.20 -16.25
N GLU A 105 -31.38 8.02 -15.70
CA GLU A 105 -30.45 8.83 -16.50
C GLU A 105 -28.96 8.40 -16.45
N GLN A 106 -28.55 7.53 -15.52
CA GLN A 106 -27.14 7.05 -15.43
C GLN A 106 -26.88 5.68 -16.08
N GLY A 107 -27.88 5.09 -16.75
CA GLY A 107 -27.84 3.70 -17.22
C GLY A 107 -26.81 3.38 -18.31
N VAL A 108 -26.47 4.34 -19.16
CA VAL A 108 -25.55 4.09 -20.30
C VAL A 108 -24.10 4.00 -19.84
N GLU A 109 -23.64 4.94 -19.01
CA GLU A 109 -22.26 4.94 -18.50
C GLU A 109 -22.02 3.79 -17.52
N PHE A 110 -22.98 3.51 -16.65
CA PHE A 110 -22.90 2.39 -15.71
C PHE A 110 -22.88 1.04 -16.47
N GLY A 111 -23.70 0.90 -17.51
CA GLY A 111 -23.72 -0.27 -18.39
C GLY A 111 -22.39 -0.49 -19.11
N ALA A 112 -21.83 0.55 -19.73
CA ALA A 112 -20.55 0.46 -20.45
C ALA A 112 -19.38 0.08 -19.53
N ARG A 113 -19.32 0.68 -18.33
CA ARG A 113 -18.30 0.35 -17.32
C ARG A 113 -18.43 -1.10 -16.84
N ARG A 114 -19.65 -1.59 -16.61
CA ARG A 114 -19.89 -2.98 -16.18
C ARG A 114 -19.50 -3.98 -17.27
N ILE A 115 -19.84 -3.73 -18.53
CA ILE A 115 -19.44 -4.56 -19.67
C ILE A 115 -17.92 -4.61 -19.81
N HIS A 116 -17.24 -3.46 -19.72
CA HIS A 116 -15.78 -3.40 -19.80
C HIS A 116 -15.10 -4.13 -18.64
N SER A 117 -15.66 -4.03 -17.42
CA SER A 117 -15.18 -4.74 -16.23
C SER A 117 -15.37 -6.25 -16.35
N ALA A 118 -16.52 -6.71 -16.87
CA ALA A 118 -16.83 -8.12 -17.09
C ALA A 118 -15.94 -8.74 -18.19
N TYR A 119 -15.71 -8.00 -19.27
CA TYR A 119 -14.79 -8.43 -20.32
C TYR A 119 -13.35 -8.54 -19.81
N ARG A 120 -12.90 -7.58 -19.01
CA ARG A 120 -11.57 -7.59 -18.38
C ARG A 120 -11.44 -8.70 -17.35
N SER A 121 -12.45 -8.93 -16.53
CA SER A 121 -12.44 -10.02 -15.55
C SER A 121 -12.36 -11.38 -16.26
N HIS A 122 -13.09 -11.56 -17.36
CA HIS A 122 -13.02 -12.79 -18.14
C HIS A 122 -11.64 -13.06 -18.73
N LYS A 123 -10.98 -12.03 -19.29
CA LYS A 123 -9.59 -12.12 -19.79
C LYS A 123 -8.57 -12.41 -18.68
N LEU A 124 -8.84 -11.97 -17.46
CA LEU A 124 -7.96 -12.19 -16.31
C LEU A 124 -8.17 -13.55 -15.63
N LYS A 125 -9.28 -14.27 -15.90
CA LYS A 125 -9.55 -15.61 -15.34
C LYS A 125 -8.39 -16.60 -15.51
N PRO A 126 -7.79 -16.82 -16.70
CA PRO A 126 -6.70 -17.79 -16.85
C PRO A 126 -5.49 -17.45 -15.96
N TYR A 127 -5.11 -16.17 -15.91
CA TYR A 127 -4.04 -15.69 -15.03
C TYR A 127 -4.37 -15.85 -13.53
N GLY A 128 -5.65 -15.66 -13.15
CA GLY A 128 -6.12 -15.90 -11.80
C GLY A 128 -6.09 -17.38 -11.41
N HIS A 129 -6.46 -18.27 -12.33
CA HIS A 129 -6.37 -19.72 -12.12
C HIS A 129 -4.91 -20.18 -11.97
N LEU A 130 -4.00 -19.63 -12.79
CA LEU A 130 -2.56 -19.89 -12.65
C LEU A 130 -2.04 -19.43 -11.29
N ALA A 131 -2.32 -18.19 -10.88
CA ALA A 131 -1.87 -17.69 -9.58
C ALA A 131 -2.44 -18.51 -8.41
N LYS A 132 -3.69 -18.98 -8.52
CA LYS A 132 -4.29 -19.89 -7.54
C LYS A 132 -3.56 -21.25 -7.52
N ALA A 133 -3.22 -21.80 -8.69
CA ALA A 133 -2.49 -23.05 -8.79
C ALA A 133 -1.06 -22.91 -8.22
N GLU A 134 -0.33 -21.84 -8.55
CA GLU A 134 0.95 -21.49 -7.95
C GLU A 134 0.89 -21.39 -6.42
N ASN A 135 -0.12 -20.71 -5.88
CA ASN A 135 -0.27 -20.64 -4.42
C ASN A 135 -0.54 -22.02 -3.80
N GLN A 136 -1.27 -22.90 -4.50
CA GLN A 136 -1.52 -24.27 -4.05
C GLN A 136 -0.24 -25.12 -4.10
N THR A 137 0.60 -24.97 -5.14
CA THR A 137 1.89 -25.69 -5.22
C THR A 137 2.82 -25.25 -4.11
N VAL A 138 3.03 -23.94 -3.94
CA VAL A 138 3.83 -23.37 -2.86
C VAL A 138 3.35 -23.88 -1.50
N LYS A 139 2.03 -23.88 -1.25
CA LYS A 139 1.48 -24.37 0.02
C LYS A 139 1.73 -25.87 0.21
N ALA A 140 1.57 -26.68 -0.83
CA ALA A 140 1.79 -28.13 -0.76
C ALA A 140 3.27 -28.47 -0.55
N GLU A 141 4.18 -27.82 -1.28
CA GLU A 141 5.62 -28.01 -1.18
C GLU A 141 6.17 -27.52 0.17
N VAL A 142 5.74 -26.36 0.66
CA VAL A 142 6.12 -25.88 2.01
C VAL A 142 5.61 -26.82 3.10
N ASN A 143 4.40 -27.37 2.97
CA ASN A 143 3.90 -28.37 3.92
C ASN A 143 4.69 -29.68 3.87
N TYR A 144 5.13 -30.11 2.68
CA TYR A 144 6.00 -31.27 2.52
C TYR A 144 7.36 -31.02 3.19
N LEU A 145 8.01 -29.88 2.92
CA LEU A 145 9.27 -29.49 3.55
C LEU A 145 9.16 -29.40 5.07
N TYR A 146 8.06 -28.82 5.57
CA TYR A 146 7.78 -28.76 7.00
C TYR A 146 7.66 -30.17 7.62
N LYS A 147 6.89 -31.07 7.01
CA LYS A 147 6.76 -32.46 7.49
C LYS A 147 8.09 -33.22 7.44
N LYS A 148 8.87 -33.03 6.38
CA LYS A 148 10.22 -33.58 6.26
C LYS A 148 11.12 -33.07 7.40
N SER A 149 11.09 -31.77 7.69
CA SER A 149 11.87 -31.18 8.79
C SER A 149 11.50 -31.72 10.17
N LEU A 150 10.21 -32.02 10.41
CA LEU A 150 9.73 -32.62 11.66
C LEU A 150 10.20 -34.07 11.82
N ARG A 151 10.23 -34.84 10.71
CA ARG A 151 10.77 -36.20 10.68
C ARG A 151 12.26 -36.19 10.97
N ASP A 152 13.02 -35.35 10.27
CA ASP A 152 14.47 -35.30 10.38
C ASP A 152 14.93 -34.75 11.75
N ASN A 153 14.09 -33.95 12.43
CA ASN A 153 14.37 -33.41 13.76
C ASN A 153 13.12 -33.45 14.69
N PRO A 154 12.83 -34.58 15.35
CA PRO A 154 11.63 -34.74 16.17
C PRO A 154 11.64 -33.92 17.48
N LYS A 155 12.80 -33.39 17.89
CA LYS A 155 12.99 -32.66 19.16
C LYS A 155 12.59 -31.17 19.13
N VAL A 156 12.22 -30.61 17.97
CA VAL A 156 12.35 -29.15 17.75
C VAL A 156 11.08 -28.32 17.97
N SER A 157 9.89 -28.89 18.21
CA SER A 157 8.79 -28.05 18.72
C SER A 157 7.61 -28.79 19.38
N THR A 158 7.59 -28.73 20.69
CA THR A 158 6.41 -29.06 21.53
C THR A 158 5.43 -27.88 21.59
N ASN A 159 5.90 -26.64 21.39
CA ASN A 159 5.08 -25.41 21.51
C ASN A 159 4.41 -25.03 20.16
N PRO A 160 3.08 -24.77 20.12
CA PRO A 160 2.37 -24.32 18.91
C PRO A 160 2.93 -23.04 18.27
N ILE A 161 3.47 -22.12 19.06
CA ILE A 161 4.06 -20.85 18.56
C ILE A 161 5.36 -21.14 17.78
N SER A 162 6.20 -22.02 18.31
CA SER A 162 7.43 -22.45 17.65
C SER A 162 7.16 -23.18 16.35
N ARG A 163 6.09 -23.99 16.28
CA ARG A 163 5.65 -24.67 15.04
C ARG A 163 5.26 -23.67 13.96
N TRP A 164 4.54 -22.62 14.35
CA TRP A 164 4.14 -21.57 13.42
C TRP A 164 5.35 -20.78 12.90
N GLN A 165 6.29 -20.41 13.78
CA GLN A 165 7.53 -19.72 13.39
C GLN A 165 8.37 -20.58 12.43
N GLN A 166 8.57 -21.87 12.74
CA GLN A 166 9.30 -22.82 11.87
C GLN A 166 8.65 -22.96 10.49
N LYS A 167 7.33 -23.07 10.44
CA LYS A 167 6.62 -23.13 9.18
C LYS A 167 6.78 -21.83 8.37
N GLN A 168 6.83 -20.69 9.04
CA GLN A 168 7.01 -19.39 8.40
C GLN A 168 8.45 -19.18 7.91
N THR A 169 9.48 -19.65 8.63
CA THR A 169 10.88 -19.59 8.17
C THR A 169 11.07 -20.47 6.92
N ILE A 170 10.57 -21.71 6.93
CA ILE A 170 10.60 -22.60 5.75
C ILE A 170 9.88 -21.94 4.57
N LYS A 171 8.71 -21.32 4.80
CA LYS A 171 8.00 -20.58 3.74
C LYS A 171 8.85 -19.43 3.18
N LYS A 172 9.52 -18.66 4.03
CA LYS A 172 10.38 -17.53 3.62
C LYS A 172 11.57 -18.02 2.79
N GLU A 173 12.29 -19.03 3.26
CA GLU A 173 13.44 -19.61 2.56
C GLU A 173 13.02 -20.20 1.21
N TYR A 174 11.90 -20.93 1.19
CA TYR A 174 11.35 -21.51 -0.02
C TYR A 174 10.97 -20.44 -1.06
N LEU A 175 10.28 -19.37 -0.64
CA LEU A 175 9.93 -18.25 -1.53
C LEU A 175 11.17 -17.49 -2.00
N ALA A 176 12.17 -17.31 -1.14
CA ALA A 176 13.44 -16.70 -1.49
C ALA A 176 14.20 -17.53 -2.53
N ASN A 177 14.16 -18.86 -2.43
CA ASN A 177 14.79 -19.76 -3.41
C ASN A 177 14.01 -19.86 -4.72
N ARG A 178 12.67 -19.83 -4.66
CA ARG A 178 11.79 -19.98 -5.85
C ARG A 178 11.65 -18.69 -6.67
N TYR A 179 11.56 -17.54 -6.01
CA TYR A 179 11.32 -16.24 -6.66
C TYR A 179 12.50 -15.26 -6.54
N GLY A 180 13.44 -15.51 -5.64
CA GLY A 180 14.70 -14.76 -5.60
C GLY A 180 15.53 -15.12 -6.82
N LYS A 181 15.81 -14.12 -7.65
CA LYS A 181 16.70 -14.22 -8.81
C LYS A 181 18.11 -14.66 -8.37
N GLY A 182 18.34 -15.97 -8.30
CA GLY A 182 19.66 -16.57 -8.15
C GLY A 182 20.30 -16.40 -6.77
N ALA A 183 21.05 -17.42 -6.40
CA ALA A 183 21.92 -17.50 -5.24
C ALA A 183 23.09 -16.48 -5.21
N LYS A 184 22.86 -15.20 -5.56
CA LYS A 184 23.88 -14.14 -5.58
C LYS A 184 23.74 -13.09 -4.48
N THR A 185 22.71 -13.13 -3.66
CA THR A 185 22.54 -12.20 -2.52
C THR A 185 22.42 -12.89 -1.16
N ALA A 186 22.57 -14.22 -1.09
CA ALA A 186 22.74 -14.94 0.18
C ALA A 186 24.17 -14.81 0.77
N HIS A 187 25.12 -14.25 0.00
CA HIS A 187 26.50 -14.02 0.45
C HIS A 187 26.76 -12.64 1.08
N GLN A 188 25.76 -11.75 1.13
CA GLN A 188 25.91 -10.43 1.77
C GLN A 188 25.35 -10.36 3.19
N THR A 189 24.42 -11.24 3.56
CA THR A 189 23.93 -11.33 4.95
C THR A 189 24.80 -12.23 5.84
N ALA A 190 25.68 -13.06 5.25
CA ALA A 190 26.67 -13.87 6.00
C ALA A 190 28.05 -13.18 6.18
N LYS A 191 28.28 -12.02 5.54
CA LYS A 191 29.55 -11.28 5.65
C LYS A 191 29.62 -10.31 6.85
N ASN A 192 28.49 -10.03 7.51
CA ASN A 192 28.46 -9.12 8.67
C ASN A 192 28.34 -9.85 10.03
N THR A 193 28.34 -11.19 10.05
CA THR A 193 28.27 -11.98 11.30
C THR A 193 29.51 -12.86 11.53
N LYS A 194 30.52 -12.80 10.64
CA LYS A 194 31.80 -13.53 10.77
C LYS A 194 33.03 -12.65 11.08
N THR A 195 32.84 -11.36 11.35
CA THR A 195 33.91 -10.43 11.75
C THR A 195 33.93 -10.12 13.25
N ALA A 196 33.14 -10.82 14.07
CA ALA A 196 33.07 -10.59 15.52
C ALA A 196 33.74 -11.66 16.41
N VAL A 197 34.32 -12.74 15.85
CA VAL A 197 34.80 -13.86 16.71
C VAL A 197 36.27 -14.29 16.49
N ASN A 198 36.94 -13.96 15.37
CA ASN A 198 38.27 -14.56 15.06
C ASN A 198 39.45 -13.59 14.86
N LYS A 199 39.55 -12.49 15.61
CA LYS A 199 40.76 -11.63 15.59
C LYS A 199 41.26 -11.20 16.98
N THR A 200 41.18 -12.09 17.96
CA THR A 200 41.60 -11.81 19.35
C THR A 200 43.00 -12.32 19.71
N ALA A 201 43.77 -12.91 18.79
CA ALA A 201 45.04 -13.54 19.17
C ALA A 201 46.32 -13.00 18.48
N SER A 202 46.24 -12.32 17.33
CA SER A 202 47.44 -11.97 16.54
C SER A 202 47.68 -10.46 16.31
N ALA A 203 46.88 -9.60 16.97
CA ALA A 203 47.06 -8.15 16.92
C ALA A 203 47.73 -7.58 18.18
N THR A 204 48.12 -8.42 19.15
CA THR A 204 48.60 -7.96 20.46
C THR A 204 50.03 -7.42 20.41
N GLU A 205 50.89 -7.94 19.53
CA GLU A 205 52.31 -7.53 19.50
C GLU A 205 52.58 -6.26 18.69
N LYS A 206 51.72 -5.92 17.71
CA LYS A 206 51.87 -4.69 16.91
C LYS A 206 51.19 -3.47 17.54
N ILE A 207 50.30 -3.68 18.50
CA ILE A 207 49.61 -2.61 19.22
C ILE A 207 50.50 -2.03 20.34
N THR A 208 51.33 -2.84 21.00
CA THR A 208 52.23 -2.37 22.07
C THR A 208 53.27 -1.35 21.58
N GLN A 209 53.83 -1.53 20.38
CA GLN A 209 54.80 -0.58 19.81
C GLN A 209 54.16 0.75 19.34
N PHE A 210 52.88 0.75 18.97
CA PHE A 210 52.18 1.98 18.55
C PHE A 210 51.64 2.78 19.74
N ILE A 211 51.33 2.13 20.86
CA ILE A 211 50.85 2.78 22.10
C ILE A 211 51.93 3.64 22.76
N VAL A 212 53.21 3.27 22.66
CA VAL A 212 54.29 4.02 23.30
C VAL A 212 54.60 5.34 22.59
N ARG A 213 54.31 5.44 21.27
CA ARG A 213 54.74 6.58 20.44
C ARG A 213 53.80 7.79 20.50
N ASN A 214 52.50 7.62 20.77
CA ASN A 214 51.50 8.70 20.71
C ASN A 214 50.58 8.77 21.94
N LYS A 215 51.18 8.93 23.13
CA LYS A 215 50.46 9.03 24.43
C LYS A 215 49.39 10.14 24.45
N LYS A 216 49.64 11.26 23.77
CA LYS A 216 48.71 12.39 23.67
C LYS A 216 47.52 12.13 22.74
N GLY A 217 47.73 11.41 21.62
CA GLY A 217 46.67 11.08 20.68
C GLY A 217 45.67 10.06 21.22
N ILE A 218 46.15 9.11 22.03
CA ILE A 218 45.31 8.10 22.70
C ILE A 218 44.43 8.76 23.77
N LEU A 219 44.95 9.73 24.53
CA LEU A 219 44.15 10.49 25.49
C LEU A 219 43.04 11.31 24.83
N ILE A 220 43.31 11.92 23.67
CA ILE A 220 42.30 12.66 22.91
C ILE A 220 41.23 11.71 22.35
N ALA A 221 41.65 10.57 21.77
CA ALA A 221 40.72 9.56 21.26
C ALA A 221 39.86 8.94 22.37
N LEU A 222 40.43 8.71 23.56
CA LEU A 222 39.72 8.21 24.72
C LEU A 222 38.75 9.27 25.27
N GLY A 223 39.14 10.55 25.29
CA GLY A 223 38.26 11.67 25.63
C GLY A 223 37.07 11.80 24.67
N ILE A 224 37.30 11.68 23.37
CA ILE A 224 36.25 11.68 22.34
C ILE A 224 35.34 10.44 22.50
N GLY A 225 35.92 9.27 22.79
CA GLY A 225 35.17 8.04 23.04
C GLY A 225 34.27 8.13 24.28
N VAL A 226 34.78 8.70 25.37
CA VAL A 226 33.99 8.94 26.60
C VAL A 226 32.89 9.97 26.36
N ALA A 227 33.17 11.05 25.62
CA ALA A 227 32.18 12.05 25.25
C ALA A 227 31.07 11.45 24.35
N LEU A 228 31.44 10.62 23.36
CA LEU A 228 30.49 9.87 22.54
C LEU A 228 29.66 8.89 23.37
N MET A 229 30.28 8.19 24.32
CA MET A 229 29.55 7.27 25.20
C MET A 229 28.58 8.02 26.12
N PHE A 230 28.95 9.21 26.60
CA PHE A 230 28.06 10.08 27.37
C PHE A 230 26.89 10.60 26.54
N LEU A 231 27.12 10.98 25.27
CA LEU A 231 26.07 11.35 24.33
C LEU A 231 25.12 10.19 24.02
N ILE A 232 25.65 8.98 23.82
CA ILE A 232 24.85 7.76 23.59
C ILE A 232 24.04 7.40 24.86
N SER A 233 24.59 7.63 26.04
CA SER A 233 23.90 7.39 27.32
C SER A 233 22.78 8.41 27.57
N ALA A 234 22.98 9.67 27.20
CA ALA A 234 21.96 10.71 27.27
C ALA A 234 20.79 10.45 26.31
N VAL A 235 21.05 9.88 25.12
CA VAL A 235 20.01 9.44 24.17
C VAL A 235 19.29 8.17 24.66
N SER A 236 19.97 7.30 25.42
CA SER A 236 19.38 6.06 25.95
C SER A 236 18.28 6.31 26.99
N SER A 237 18.33 7.42 27.75
CA SER A 237 17.24 7.82 28.65
C SER A 237 15.97 8.28 27.92
N CYS A 238 16.06 8.60 26.61
CA CYS A 238 14.91 8.96 25.79
C CYS A 238 14.45 7.83 24.85
N SER A 239 15.22 6.75 24.73
CA SER A 239 14.99 5.71 23.72
C SER A 239 13.90 4.70 24.13
N ILE A 240 13.65 4.50 25.42
CA ILE A 240 12.60 3.57 25.88
C ILE A 240 11.19 4.19 25.74
N MET A 241 11.06 5.52 25.79
CA MET A 241 9.79 6.18 25.41
C MET A 241 9.62 6.30 23.88
N LEU A 242 10.73 6.42 23.15
CA LEU A 242 10.70 6.57 21.69
C LEU A 242 10.42 5.24 20.97
N GLU A 243 10.95 4.12 21.46
CA GLU A 243 10.79 2.80 20.83
C GLU A 243 9.40 2.17 21.10
N GLY A 244 8.70 2.62 22.15
CA GLY A 244 7.28 2.31 22.39
C GLY A 244 6.30 3.08 21.50
N GLY A 245 6.68 4.26 21.01
CA GLY A 245 5.83 5.10 20.15
C GLY A 245 5.94 4.79 18.65
N PHE A 246 7.10 4.31 18.18
CA PHE A 246 7.32 4.09 16.75
C PHE A 246 6.75 2.76 16.20
N GLN A 247 6.34 1.82 17.05
CA GLN A 247 5.73 0.56 16.58
C GLN A 247 4.20 0.62 16.42
N SER A 248 3.51 1.60 17.02
CA SER A 248 2.07 1.83 16.75
C SER A 248 1.85 2.68 15.49
N ILE A 249 2.81 3.56 15.15
CA ILE A 249 2.73 4.48 14.00
C ILE A 249 2.79 3.77 12.63
N VAL A 250 3.26 2.52 12.57
CA VAL A 250 3.39 1.78 11.30
C VAL A 250 2.08 1.05 10.91
N GLY A 251 1.07 1.04 11.78
CA GLY A 251 -0.16 0.27 11.59
C GLY A 251 -1.42 1.05 11.21
N THR A 252 -1.50 2.34 11.54
CA THR A 252 -2.74 3.12 11.39
C THR A 252 -2.60 4.20 10.32
N SER A 253 -3.65 4.40 9.52
CA SER A 253 -3.65 5.41 8.44
C SER A 253 -3.52 6.85 8.97
N TYR A 254 -3.94 7.07 10.21
CA TYR A 254 -3.86 8.32 10.95
C TYR A 254 -2.95 8.13 12.18
N THR A 255 -2.16 9.15 12.47
CA THR A 255 -1.08 9.10 13.48
C THR A 255 -1.42 9.78 14.80
N SER A 256 -2.53 10.53 14.85
CA SER A 256 -3.10 11.08 16.08
C SER A 256 -4.02 10.07 16.78
N GLU A 257 -4.32 10.32 18.05
CA GLU A 257 -5.28 9.52 18.83
C GLU A 257 -6.70 9.69 18.24
N ASP A 258 -7.52 8.63 18.29
CA ASP A 258 -8.87 8.65 17.69
C ASP A 258 -9.74 9.75 18.33
N GLU A 259 -9.57 9.99 19.63
CA GLU A 259 -10.23 11.06 20.37
C GLU A 259 -9.87 12.45 19.83
N ASP A 260 -8.59 12.68 19.51
CA ASP A 260 -8.13 13.95 18.91
C ASP A 260 -8.65 14.10 17.48
N ILE A 261 -8.73 13.03 16.70
CA ILE A 261 -9.26 13.07 15.33
C ILE A 261 -10.75 13.46 15.35
N VAL A 262 -11.55 12.80 16.18
CA VAL A 262 -13.00 13.08 16.30
C VAL A 262 -13.24 14.48 16.85
N ALA A 263 -12.51 14.89 17.89
CA ALA A 263 -12.75 16.20 18.50
C ALA A 263 -12.37 17.38 17.59
N VAL A 264 -11.46 17.17 16.63
CA VAL A 264 -11.07 18.15 15.62
C VAL A 264 -12.10 18.23 14.48
N ASP A 265 -12.66 17.09 14.08
CA ASP A 265 -13.78 17.00 13.13
C ASP A 265 -15.02 17.75 13.65
N GLU A 266 -15.34 17.54 14.92
CA GLU A 266 -16.42 18.27 15.61
C GLU A 266 -16.18 19.79 15.63
N ASP A 267 -14.95 20.23 15.94
CA ASP A 267 -14.62 21.66 15.93
C ASP A 267 -14.75 22.28 14.54
N TYR A 268 -14.37 21.57 13.49
CA TYR A 268 -14.54 22.06 12.11
C TYR A 268 -16.02 22.10 11.72
N THR A 269 -16.80 21.10 12.14
CA THR A 269 -18.27 21.09 11.99
C THR A 269 -18.92 22.31 12.66
N LEU A 270 -18.43 22.73 13.83
CA LEU A 270 -18.93 23.93 14.51
C LEU A 270 -18.63 25.22 13.73
N LEU A 271 -17.50 25.31 13.04
CA LEU A 271 -17.21 26.46 12.16
C LEU A 271 -18.19 26.51 10.97
N GLU A 272 -18.47 25.36 10.36
CA GLU A 272 -19.43 25.22 9.27
C GLU A 272 -20.85 25.57 9.72
N GLN A 273 -21.25 25.11 10.91
CA GLN A 273 -22.53 25.47 11.51
C GLN A 273 -22.63 26.98 11.75
N SER A 274 -21.59 27.61 12.29
CA SER A 274 -21.58 29.05 12.52
C SER A 274 -21.71 29.85 11.22
N LEU A 275 -21.14 29.36 10.11
CA LEU A 275 -21.32 29.97 8.81
C LEU A 275 -22.75 29.80 8.29
N GLN A 276 -23.36 28.62 8.47
CA GLN A 276 -24.75 28.40 8.11
C GLN A 276 -25.68 29.31 8.91
N GLU A 277 -25.47 29.45 10.22
CA GLU A 277 -26.24 30.36 11.07
C GLU A 277 -26.12 31.82 10.60
N ARG A 278 -24.92 32.22 10.14
CA ARG A 278 -24.70 33.56 9.56
C ARG A 278 -25.42 33.75 8.21
N ILE A 279 -25.53 32.70 7.40
CA ILE A 279 -26.29 32.74 6.14
C ILE A 279 -27.78 32.89 6.47
N ASP A 280 -28.27 32.11 7.43
CA ASP A 280 -29.67 32.12 7.85
C ASP A 280 -30.06 33.47 8.51
N SER A 281 -29.09 34.18 9.10
CA SER A 281 -29.31 35.51 9.69
C SER A 281 -29.24 36.67 8.68
N ILE A 282 -28.89 36.45 7.40
CA ILE A 282 -28.69 37.53 6.41
C ILE A 282 -29.89 38.49 6.33
N GLU A 283 -31.12 37.98 6.27
CA GLU A 283 -32.32 38.84 6.14
C GLU A 283 -32.57 39.68 7.40
N SER A 284 -32.11 39.21 8.55
CA SER A 284 -32.18 39.94 9.82
C SER A 284 -31.03 40.95 9.98
N GLU A 285 -29.85 40.63 9.47
CA GLU A 285 -28.66 41.49 9.50
C GLU A 285 -28.77 42.65 8.50
N TYR A 286 -29.45 42.42 7.37
CA TYR A 286 -29.62 43.38 6.28
C TYR A 286 -31.11 43.65 6.01
N PRO A 287 -31.88 44.23 6.95
CA PRO A 287 -33.31 44.45 6.76
C PRO A 287 -33.58 45.58 5.75
N GLY A 288 -34.75 45.54 5.10
CA GLY A 288 -35.25 46.64 4.26
C GLY A 288 -35.15 46.42 2.75
N TYR A 289 -34.70 45.24 2.31
CA TYR A 289 -34.74 44.84 0.90
C TYR A 289 -36.05 44.12 0.57
N ASP A 290 -36.55 44.34 -0.65
CA ASP A 290 -37.78 43.69 -1.15
C ASP A 290 -37.54 42.21 -1.52
N GLU A 291 -36.31 41.83 -1.87
CA GLU A 291 -35.93 40.48 -2.33
C GLU A 291 -34.51 40.12 -1.90
N TYR A 292 -34.28 38.89 -1.43
CA TYR A 292 -32.95 38.32 -1.14
C TYR A 292 -32.68 37.16 -2.09
N GLN A 293 -31.52 37.19 -2.76
CA GLN A 293 -31.10 36.14 -3.69
C GLN A 293 -29.84 35.45 -3.17
N TYR A 294 -29.90 34.12 -3.04
CA TYR A 294 -28.82 33.31 -2.51
C TYR A 294 -28.17 32.49 -3.63
N HIS A 295 -26.87 32.67 -3.80
CA HIS A 295 -26.01 31.87 -4.67
C HIS A 295 -24.97 31.16 -3.80
N LEU A 296 -25.37 30.02 -3.24
CA LEU A 296 -24.58 29.29 -2.24
C LEU A 296 -24.14 27.93 -2.78
N ASP A 297 -22.89 27.56 -2.48
CA ASP A 297 -22.35 26.22 -2.68
C ASP A 297 -22.57 25.35 -1.43
N GLU A 298 -22.33 24.05 -1.56
CA GLU A 298 -22.47 23.08 -0.46
C GLU A 298 -21.49 23.38 0.69
N ILE A 299 -22.02 23.44 1.91
CA ILE A 299 -21.25 23.54 3.15
C ILE A 299 -21.12 22.14 3.75
N GLY A 300 -19.90 21.79 4.17
CA GLY A 300 -19.57 20.45 4.63
C GLY A 300 -18.18 20.00 4.17
N HIS A 301 -17.41 19.49 5.12
CA HIS A 301 -16.12 18.87 4.87
C HIS A 301 -16.22 17.35 4.89
N ASN A 302 -15.19 16.68 4.37
CA ASN A 302 -15.05 15.24 4.52
C ASN A 302 -14.08 14.94 5.69
N PRO A 303 -14.54 14.25 6.75
CA PRO A 303 -13.74 13.95 7.94
C PRO A 303 -12.39 13.30 7.64
N PHE A 304 -12.38 12.37 6.68
CA PHE A 304 -11.16 11.66 6.30
C PHE A 304 -10.17 12.55 5.55
N THR A 305 -10.65 13.53 4.79
CA THR A 305 -9.78 14.49 4.11
C THR A 305 -9.16 15.48 5.08
N LEU A 306 -9.93 15.96 6.06
CA LEU A 306 -9.44 16.83 7.13
C LEU A 306 -8.39 16.11 7.97
N ALA A 307 -8.69 14.89 8.42
CA ALA A 307 -7.76 14.07 9.18
C ALA A 307 -6.48 13.76 8.38
N SER A 308 -6.60 13.48 7.08
CA SER A 308 -5.45 13.24 6.19
C SER A 308 -4.58 14.48 6.01
N TYR A 309 -5.19 15.65 5.84
CA TYR A 309 -4.50 16.93 5.71
C TYR A 309 -3.68 17.24 6.97
N LEU A 310 -4.30 17.18 8.15
CA LEU A 310 -3.64 17.44 9.43
C LEU A 310 -2.55 16.41 9.73
N THR A 311 -2.79 15.14 9.40
CA THR A 311 -1.77 14.08 9.49
C THR A 311 -0.57 14.38 8.59
N ALA A 312 -0.80 14.84 7.37
CA ALA A 312 0.28 15.16 6.44
C ALA A 312 1.10 16.38 6.89
N LYS A 313 0.44 17.38 7.49
CA LYS A 313 1.06 18.65 7.89
C LYS A 313 1.77 18.58 9.25
N LEU A 314 1.13 17.96 10.24
CA LEU A 314 1.59 17.97 11.64
C LEU A 314 2.14 16.62 12.11
N GLN A 315 1.97 15.55 11.31
CA GLN A 315 2.25 14.17 11.70
C GLN A 315 1.35 13.71 12.85
N VAL A 316 1.61 14.14 14.07
CA VAL A 316 0.75 13.88 15.24
C VAL A 316 0.21 15.22 15.72
N TYR A 317 -1.09 15.30 15.96
CA TYR A 317 -1.74 16.54 16.38
C TYR A 317 -2.73 16.30 17.51
N LYS A 318 -2.82 17.28 18.41
CA LYS A 318 -3.86 17.35 19.43
C LYS A 318 -4.87 18.44 19.14
N LYS A 319 -6.09 18.29 19.66
CA LYS A 319 -7.16 19.30 19.53
C LYS A 319 -6.69 20.73 19.85
N SER A 320 -5.91 20.89 20.92
CA SER A 320 -5.44 22.20 21.40
C SER A 320 -4.44 22.89 20.46
N GLU A 321 -3.78 22.14 19.59
CA GLU A 321 -2.69 22.65 18.74
C GLU A 321 -3.17 23.06 17.35
N VAL A 322 -4.30 22.51 16.90
CA VAL A 322 -4.78 22.67 15.52
C VAL A 322 -5.77 23.81 15.32
N GLN A 323 -6.25 24.46 16.38
CA GLN A 323 -7.32 25.47 16.28
C GLN A 323 -7.02 26.62 15.31
N ALA A 324 -5.79 27.14 15.36
CA ALA A 324 -5.38 28.22 14.46
C ALA A 324 -5.32 27.73 13.00
N GLU A 325 -4.91 26.48 12.80
CA GLU A 325 -4.84 25.85 11.48
C GLU A 325 -6.24 25.56 10.92
N LEU A 326 -7.19 25.10 11.74
CA LEU A 326 -8.58 24.89 11.33
C LEU A 326 -9.22 26.18 10.83
N ARG A 327 -9.01 27.30 11.55
CA ARG A 327 -9.51 28.62 11.12
C ARG A 327 -8.89 29.05 9.79
N ALA A 328 -7.58 28.91 9.66
CA ALA A 328 -6.89 29.24 8.41
C ALA A 328 -7.37 28.40 7.23
N LEU A 329 -7.65 27.11 7.44
CA LEU A 329 -8.23 26.22 6.42
C LEU A 329 -9.67 26.63 6.09
N PHE A 330 -10.47 26.93 7.10
CA PHE A 330 -11.85 27.37 6.95
C PHE A 330 -11.95 28.64 6.11
N ASP A 331 -11.12 29.64 6.40
CA ASP A 331 -11.06 30.91 5.65
C ASP A 331 -10.58 30.74 4.20
N GLN A 332 -9.87 29.64 3.90
CA GLN A 332 -9.48 29.29 2.53
C GLN A 332 -10.58 28.53 1.80
N GLN A 333 -11.36 27.73 2.51
CA GLN A 333 -12.41 26.88 1.95
C GLN A 333 -13.71 27.65 1.72
N TYR A 334 -14.05 28.58 2.62
CA TYR A 334 -15.33 29.27 2.64
C TYR A 334 -15.15 30.78 2.58
N SER A 335 -15.94 31.41 1.71
CA SER A 335 -16.06 32.87 1.64
C SER A 335 -17.50 33.26 1.41
N LEU A 336 -18.04 34.15 2.25
CA LEU A 336 -19.38 34.71 2.09
C LEU A 336 -19.27 36.20 1.74
N THR A 337 -19.83 36.59 0.60
CA THR A 337 -19.83 37.97 0.11
C THR A 337 -21.26 38.42 -0.15
N THR A 338 -21.59 39.64 0.25
CA THR A 338 -22.90 40.26 0.05
C THR A 338 -22.79 41.48 -0.88
N HIS A 339 -23.77 41.64 -1.76
CA HIS A 339 -23.85 42.75 -2.71
C HIS A 339 -25.27 43.32 -2.75
N GLU A 340 -25.37 44.64 -2.76
CA GLU A 340 -26.63 45.36 -2.90
C GLU A 340 -26.87 45.74 -4.38
N GLU A 341 -28.07 45.48 -4.89
CA GLU A 341 -28.47 45.86 -6.26
C GLU A 341 -29.87 46.50 -6.26
N VAL A 342 -30.01 47.67 -6.90
CA VAL A 342 -31.30 48.36 -7.06
C VAL A 342 -31.84 48.10 -8.46
N GLN A 343 -32.99 47.42 -8.54
CA GLN A 343 -33.68 47.13 -9.81
C GLN A 343 -35.02 47.86 -9.91
N VAL A 344 -35.26 48.51 -11.06
CA VAL A 344 -36.57 49.12 -11.38
C VAL A 344 -37.36 48.14 -12.25
N ARG A 345 -38.45 47.58 -11.72
CA ARG A 345 -39.35 46.67 -12.45
C ARG A 345 -40.65 47.38 -12.83
N TYR A 346 -41.05 47.28 -14.11
CA TYR A 346 -42.32 47.80 -14.60
C TYR A 346 -43.36 46.68 -14.63
N ARG A 347 -44.53 46.89 -14.01
CA ARG A 347 -45.67 45.96 -14.08
C ARG A 347 -46.79 46.59 -14.92
N THR A 348 -47.33 45.82 -15.86
CA THR A 348 -48.56 46.18 -16.57
C THR A 348 -49.76 45.70 -15.74
N GLU A 349 -50.58 46.63 -15.27
CA GLU A 349 -51.82 46.32 -14.55
C GLU A 349 -53.03 46.43 -15.50
N THR A 350 -53.76 45.34 -15.66
CA THR A 350 -55.07 45.35 -16.34
C THR A 350 -56.15 45.42 -15.27
N ARG A 351 -56.84 46.56 -15.18
CA ARG A 351 -57.96 46.77 -14.24
C ARG A 351 -59.28 46.47 -14.96
N THR A 352 -59.95 45.39 -14.57
CA THR A 352 -61.32 45.09 -14.98
C THR A 352 -62.29 45.56 -13.90
N ASP A 353 -63.08 46.57 -14.26
CA ASP A 353 -64.26 47.11 -13.60
C ASP A 353 -64.11 47.94 -12.30
N THR A 354 -64.69 49.15 -12.37
CA THR A 354 -65.13 49.99 -11.26
C THR A 354 -66.65 50.08 -11.32
N TRP A 355 -67.35 49.63 -10.28
CA TRP A 355 -68.78 49.87 -10.12
C TRP A 355 -69.01 51.17 -9.35
N THR A 356 -69.87 52.04 -9.87
CA THR A 356 -70.41 53.26 -9.23
C THR A 356 -71.73 53.00 -8.54
#